data_AF-A0A2E4ZXK5-F1
#
_entry.id   AF-A0A2E4ZXK5-F1
#
_cell.length_a   1.000
_cell.length_b   1.000
_cell.length_c   1.000
_cell.angle_alpha   90.00
_cell.angle_beta   90.00
_cell.angle_gamma   90.00
#
_symmetry.space_group_name_H-M   'P 1'
#
loop_
_entity.id
_entity.type
_entity.pdbx_description
1 polymer ?
#
loop_
_entity_poly.entity_id
_entity_poly.type
_entity_poly.pdbx_seq_one_letter_code
_entity_poly.pdbx_strand_id
1 'polypeptide(L)'
;MPIHKTWKPISPRPISFVVDFYLEKQQDIRADHDWDTDILHKWTISTKSHPIGVITLDPDSGTEVNPTGTLYGYHQYEDTPNKEPDYPPNFIQLVKNTADFIDYCDKKDILTEIADMDVYSSLRDINGLIRTAYISFNNDMV
;
A
#
# COMPACT_ATOMS: atom_id res chain seq x y z
N MET A 1 0.31 4.16 15.75
CA MET A 1 -0.62 5.20 15.26
C MET A 1 -0.87 4.93 13.80
N PRO A 2 -2.12 4.68 13.37
CA PRO A 2 -2.45 4.55 11.96
C PRO A 2 -2.22 5.84 11.14
N ILE A 3 -1.72 5.71 9.91
CA ILE A 3 -1.71 6.68 8.82
C ILE A 3 -3.02 6.38 8.12
N HIS A 4 -3.98 7.25 8.37
CA HIS A 4 -5.18 7.30 7.58
C HIS A 4 -4.90 8.19 6.38
N LYS A 5 -5.16 7.66 5.19
CA LYS A 5 -5.10 8.43 3.95
C LYS A 5 -6.46 8.31 3.27
N THR A 6 -7.00 9.45 2.88
CA THR A 6 -8.25 9.53 2.12
C THR A 6 -7.92 9.68 0.65
N TRP A 7 -8.54 8.86 -0.18
CA TRP A 7 -8.38 8.91 -1.64
C TRP A 7 -9.73 9.03 -2.32
N LYS A 8 -9.74 9.16 -3.65
CA LYS A 8 -10.98 9.08 -4.42
C LYS A 8 -11.74 7.78 -4.12
N PRO A 9 -13.08 7.77 -4.21
CA PRO A 9 -13.90 6.59 -4.01
C PRO A 9 -13.69 5.49 -5.05
N ILE A 10 -12.62 4.73 -4.85
CA ILE A 10 -12.15 3.64 -5.70
C ILE A 10 -12.05 2.38 -4.84
N SER A 11 -12.27 1.22 -5.47
CA SER A 11 -12.13 -0.09 -4.84
C SER A 11 -10.72 -0.26 -4.22
N PRO A 12 -10.57 -1.02 -3.11
CA PRO A 12 -9.27 -1.34 -2.51
C PRO A 12 -8.31 -2.06 -3.47
N ARG A 13 -8.86 -2.80 -4.44
CA ARG A 13 -8.11 -3.65 -5.37
C ARG A 13 -7.13 -2.86 -6.28
N PRO A 14 -7.53 -1.76 -6.94
CA PRO A 14 -6.58 -0.88 -7.62
C PRO A 14 -5.42 -0.37 -6.74
N ILE A 15 -5.71 -0.05 -5.48
CA ILE A 15 -4.68 0.40 -4.52
C ILE A 15 -3.75 -0.76 -4.16
N SER A 16 -4.28 -1.98 -4.02
CA SER A 16 -3.48 -3.16 -3.69
C SER A 16 -2.45 -3.49 -4.78
N PHE A 17 -2.77 -3.29 -6.07
CA PHE A 17 -1.79 -3.41 -7.16
C PHE A 17 -0.64 -2.39 -7.05
N VAL A 18 -0.94 -1.16 -6.63
CA VAL A 18 0.07 -0.11 -6.42
C VAL A 18 0.98 -0.47 -5.25
N VAL A 19 0.41 -0.98 -4.15
CA VAL A 19 1.16 -1.43 -2.98
C VAL A 19 2.07 -2.62 -3.34
N ASP A 20 1.54 -3.64 -4.00
CA ASP A 20 2.30 -4.80 -4.47
C ASP A 20 3.50 -4.37 -5.29
N PHE A 21 3.27 -3.56 -6.33
CA PHE A 21 4.33 -3.09 -7.18
C PHE A 21 5.38 -2.29 -6.41
N TYR A 22 4.95 -1.38 -5.52
CA TYR A 22 5.87 -0.56 -4.74
C TYR A 22 6.78 -1.44 -3.86
N LEU A 23 6.20 -2.40 -3.14
CA LEU A 23 6.92 -3.31 -2.26
C LEU A 23 7.89 -4.22 -3.03
N GLU A 24 7.52 -4.69 -4.22
CA GLU A 24 8.41 -5.45 -5.12
C GLU A 24 9.63 -4.65 -5.59
N LYS A 25 9.56 -3.31 -5.57
CA LYS A 25 10.68 -2.43 -5.94
C LYS A 25 11.60 -2.08 -4.77
N GLN A 26 11.25 -2.46 -3.55
CA GLN A 26 12.09 -2.17 -2.39
C GLN A 26 13.18 -3.21 -2.24
N GLN A 27 14.42 -2.73 -2.11
CA GLN A 27 15.56 -3.60 -1.91
C GLN A 27 15.50 -4.26 -0.51
N ASP A 28 15.83 -5.54 -0.44
CA ASP A 28 15.89 -6.34 0.80
C ASP A 28 14.56 -6.44 1.57
N ILE A 29 13.44 -6.14 0.91
CA ILE A 29 12.08 -6.36 1.40
C ILE A 29 11.48 -7.58 0.71
N ARG A 30 10.77 -8.40 1.48
CA ARG A 30 9.83 -9.41 1.00
C ARG A 30 8.46 -9.08 1.58
N ALA A 31 7.46 -9.05 0.71
CA ALA A 31 6.07 -8.84 1.07
C ALA A 31 5.26 -10.08 0.64
N ASP A 32 4.66 -10.76 1.61
CA ASP A 32 3.72 -11.84 1.33
C ASP A 32 2.30 -11.24 1.46
N HIS A 33 1.61 -11.09 0.32
CA HIS A 33 0.26 -10.50 0.22
C HIS A 33 -0.81 -11.58 0.42
N ASP A 34 -1.61 -11.39 1.47
CA ASP A 34 -2.82 -12.16 1.77
C ASP A 34 -4.06 -11.43 1.25
N TRP A 35 -4.71 -12.04 0.26
CA TRP A 35 -5.93 -11.56 -0.39
C TRP A 35 -7.15 -12.14 0.33
N ASP A 36 -7.24 -11.94 1.65
CA ASP A 36 -8.24 -12.64 2.46
C ASP A 36 -9.69 -12.19 2.13
N THR A 37 -9.87 -11.00 1.53
CA THR A 37 -11.13 -10.54 0.90
C THR A 37 -10.88 -9.44 -0.16
N ASP A 38 -11.80 -9.20 -1.11
CA ASP A 38 -11.76 -8.04 -2.04
C ASP A 38 -11.85 -6.65 -1.34
N ILE A 39 -11.91 -6.63 0.00
CA ILE A 39 -12.16 -5.45 0.83
C ILE A 39 -10.95 -5.16 1.73
N LEU A 40 -10.40 -6.17 2.40
CA LEU A 40 -9.25 -6.06 3.28
C LEU A 40 -8.03 -6.76 2.67
N HIS A 41 -6.97 -5.99 2.41
CA HIS A 41 -5.68 -6.54 1.97
C HIS A 41 -4.65 -6.47 3.09
N LYS A 42 -3.76 -7.46 3.15
CA LYS A 42 -2.74 -7.56 4.18
C LYS A 42 -1.42 -8.03 3.59
N TRP A 43 -0.33 -7.31 3.85
CA TRP A 43 1.03 -7.69 3.45
C TRP A 43 1.87 -7.96 4.67
N THR A 44 2.33 -9.19 4.86
CA THR A 44 3.35 -9.48 5.87
C THR A 44 4.72 -9.12 5.31
N ILE A 45 5.38 -8.15 5.94
CA ILE A 45 6.65 -7.60 5.50
C ILE A 45 7.79 -8.18 6.32
N SER A 46 8.81 -8.66 5.62
CA SER A 46 10.05 -9.17 6.20
C SER A 46 11.25 -8.67 5.42
N THR A 47 12.41 -8.66 6.08
CA THR A 47 13.70 -8.65 5.38
C THR A 47 14.15 -10.08 5.14
N LYS A 48 15.31 -10.26 4.48
CA LYS A 48 15.95 -11.58 4.36
C LYS A 48 16.26 -12.25 5.71
N SER A 49 16.37 -11.46 6.79
CA SER A 49 16.82 -11.93 8.10
C SER A 49 15.71 -12.07 9.14
N HIS A 50 14.65 -11.25 9.09
CA HIS A 50 13.55 -11.33 10.05
C HIS A 50 12.27 -10.61 9.58
N PRO A 51 11.10 -10.93 10.16
CA PRO A 51 9.89 -10.13 10.01
C PRO A 51 10.09 -8.69 10.51
N ILE A 52 9.46 -7.72 9.84
CA ILE A 52 9.54 -6.30 10.23
C ILE A 52 8.17 -5.65 10.48
N GLY A 53 7.09 -6.20 9.93
CA GLY A 53 5.78 -5.56 10.03
C GLY A 53 4.72 -6.23 9.19
N VAL A 54 3.51 -5.70 9.26
CA VAL A 54 2.39 -5.98 8.36
C VAL A 54 1.85 -4.63 7.89
N ILE A 55 1.57 -4.51 6.61
CA ILE A 55 0.78 -3.41 6.06
C ILE A 55 -0.62 -3.96 5.88
N THR A 56 -1.64 -3.27 6.37
CA THR A 56 -3.03 -3.55 6.00
C THR A 56 -3.49 -2.52 4.99
N LEU A 57 -4.57 -2.79 4.27
CA LEU A 57 -5.37 -1.79 3.57
C LEU A 57 -6.80 -2.09 3.95
N ASP A 58 -7.30 -1.33 4.91
CA ASP A 58 -8.68 -1.40 5.40
C ASP A 58 -9.42 -0.12 4.99
N PRO A 59 -10.30 -0.16 3.98
CA PRO A 59 -11.02 1.02 3.48
C PRO A 59 -12.09 1.54 4.44
N ASP A 60 -12.52 0.73 5.41
CA ASP A 60 -13.60 1.02 6.36
C ASP A 60 -13.07 1.57 7.71
N SER A 61 -11.75 1.57 7.88
CA SER A 61 -11.05 2.08 9.07
C SER A 61 -11.08 3.61 9.24
N GLY A 62 -11.75 4.34 8.34
CA GLY A 62 -11.95 5.78 8.38
C GLY A 62 -13.42 6.18 8.57
N THR A 63 -13.64 7.32 9.22
CA THR A 63 -14.98 7.88 9.38
C THR A 63 -15.32 8.74 8.15
N GLU A 64 -16.35 8.32 7.40
CA GLU A 64 -17.17 9.12 6.47
C GLU A 64 -16.83 9.13 4.95
N VAL A 65 -17.82 8.62 4.18
CA VAL A 65 -18.22 8.89 2.77
C VAL A 65 -17.21 8.58 1.65
N ASN A 66 -15.90 8.55 1.91
CA ASN A 66 -14.86 8.18 0.95
C ASN A 66 -14.03 7.01 1.51
N PRO A 67 -13.63 6.02 0.69
CA PRO A 67 -12.76 4.96 1.12
C PRO A 67 -11.46 5.56 1.63
N THR A 68 -11.16 5.23 2.87
CA THR A 68 -10.00 5.71 3.60
C THR A 68 -9.20 4.50 3.98
N GLY A 69 -8.04 4.31 3.36
CA GLY A 69 -7.18 3.19 3.73
C GLY A 69 -6.34 3.49 4.96
N THR A 70 -6.20 2.49 5.81
CA THR A 70 -5.16 2.44 6.85
C THR A 70 -4.02 1.53 6.38
N LEU A 71 -2.77 1.97 6.53
CA LEU A 71 -1.56 1.21 6.18
C LEU A 71 -0.77 0.66 7.39
N TYR A 72 -1.26 -0.33 8.17
CA TYR A 72 -0.59 -0.71 9.45
C TYR A 72 -0.66 -2.17 9.94
N GLY A 73 0.31 -2.52 10.79
CA GLY A 73 0.20 -3.55 11.84
C GLY A 73 1.48 -4.35 12.08
N TYR A 74 2.16 -4.21 13.22
CA TYR A 74 3.15 -5.20 13.66
C TYR A 74 2.44 -6.02 14.73
N HIS A 75 2.35 -7.33 14.56
CA HIS A 75 1.89 -8.22 15.63
C HIS A 75 3.06 -9.11 16.04
N GLN A 76 3.90 -8.62 16.95
CA GLN A 76 4.64 -9.53 17.82
C GLN A 76 3.66 -9.91 18.91
N TYR A 77 3.17 -11.16 18.88
CA TYR A 77 2.59 -11.88 20.02
C TYR A 77 2.16 -10.99 21.21
N GLU A 78 0.88 -10.63 21.24
CA GLU A 78 0.06 -9.99 22.31
C GLU A 78 -0.71 -8.76 21.78
N ASP A 79 -2.00 -8.69 22.15
CA ASP A 79 -2.98 -7.65 21.82
C ASP A 79 -2.64 -6.29 22.45
N THR A 80 -1.45 -5.77 22.16
CA THR A 80 -1.01 -4.47 22.66
C THR A 80 -1.15 -3.43 21.55
N PRO A 81 -1.88 -2.33 21.76
CA PRO A 81 -1.99 -1.27 20.77
C PRO A 81 -0.62 -0.58 20.59
N ASN A 82 0.03 -0.86 19.45
CA ASN A 82 1.37 -0.34 19.14
C ASN A 82 1.35 1.16 18.77
N LYS A 83 2.20 1.94 19.44
CA LYS A 83 2.53 3.33 19.12
C LYS A 83 3.59 3.37 18.02
N GLU A 84 3.74 4.49 17.33
CA GLU A 84 4.72 4.64 16.24
C GLU A 84 6.18 4.25 16.63
N PRO A 85 6.70 4.58 17.83
CA PRO A 85 8.04 4.17 18.26
C PRO A 85 8.22 2.65 18.43
N ASP A 86 7.12 1.89 18.52
CA ASP A 86 7.16 0.44 18.71
C ASP A 86 7.45 -0.30 17.38
N TYR A 87 7.50 0.45 16.26
CA TYR A 87 7.79 -0.08 14.94
C TYR A 87 9.24 0.16 14.53
N PRO A 88 9.87 -0.78 13.80
CA PRO A 88 11.19 -0.56 13.21
C PRO A 88 11.20 0.70 12.33
N PRO A 89 12.18 1.62 12.47
CA PRO A 89 12.19 2.88 11.71
C PRO A 89 12.17 2.69 10.19
N ASN A 90 12.82 1.64 9.68
CA ASN A 90 12.79 1.26 8.27
C ASN A 90 11.40 0.82 7.82
N PHE A 91 10.63 0.13 8.67
CA PHE A 91 9.25 -0.24 8.38
C PHE A 91 8.34 0.99 8.37
N ILE A 92 8.51 1.93 9.31
CA ILE A 92 7.76 3.18 9.31
C ILE A 92 8.02 3.99 8.02
N GLN A 93 9.29 4.10 7.61
CA GLN A 93 9.64 4.81 6.38
C GLN A 93 9.06 4.13 5.15
N LEU A 94 9.09 2.80 5.09
CA LEU A 94 8.49 2.01 4.04
C LEU A 94 6.99 2.29 3.91
N VAL A 95 6.26 2.27 5.04
CA VAL A 95 4.82 2.57 5.11
C VAL A 95 4.53 3.98 4.60
N LYS A 96 5.29 4.98 5.08
CA LYS A 96 5.14 6.38 4.66
C LYS A 96 5.37 6.55 3.16
N ASN A 97 6.47 6.01 2.63
CA ASN A 97 6.76 6.15 1.19
C ASN A 97 5.74 5.41 0.32
N THR A 98 5.24 4.25 0.77
CA THR A 98 4.18 3.53 0.07
C THR A 98 2.91 4.39 0.02
N ALA A 99 2.54 5.00 1.15
CA ALA A 99 1.40 5.91 1.24
C ALA A 99 1.54 7.12 0.30
N ASP A 100 2.73 7.72 0.26
CA ASP A 100 3.00 8.88 -0.60
C ASP A 100 2.96 8.51 -2.09
N PHE A 101 3.37 7.30 -2.46
CA PHE A 101 3.23 6.80 -3.83
C PHE A 101 1.77 6.56 -4.22
N ILE A 102 0.94 6.04 -3.30
CA ILE A 102 -0.51 5.92 -3.53
C ILE A 102 -1.13 7.31 -3.73
N ASP A 103 -0.78 8.29 -2.88
CA ASP A 103 -1.26 9.67 -3.01
C ASP A 103 -0.85 10.29 -4.36
N TYR A 104 0.35 9.98 -4.85
CA TYR A 104 0.80 10.38 -6.18
C TYR A 104 -0.09 9.77 -7.27
N CYS A 105 -0.34 8.45 -7.20
CA CYS A 105 -1.20 7.75 -8.15
C CYS A 105 -2.64 8.29 -8.14
N ASP A 106 -3.21 8.59 -6.97
CA ASP A 106 -4.55 9.19 -6.83
C ASP A 106 -4.62 10.58 -7.48
N LYS A 107 -3.64 11.45 -7.20
CA LYS A 107 -3.55 12.80 -7.77
C LYS A 107 -3.40 12.81 -9.28
N LYS A 108 -2.85 11.75 -9.87
CA LYS A 108 -2.60 11.60 -11.31
C LYS A 108 -3.68 10.78 -12.02
N ASP A 109 -4.78 10.44 -11.33
CA ASP A 109 -5.87 9.61 -11.86
C ASP A 109 -5.47 8.17 -12.26
N ILE A 110 -4.29 7.73 -11.82
CA ILE A 110 -3.76 6.40 -12.13
C ILE A 110 -4.60 5.31 -11.45
N LEU A 111 -5.09 5.55 -10.22
CA LEU A 111 -5.95 4.57 -9.54
C LEU A 111 -7.27 4.34 -10.29
N THR A 112 -7.83 5.40 -10.88
CA THR A 112 -9.04 5.32 -11.71
C THR A 112 -8.77 4.51 -12.97
N GLU A 113 -7.65 4.80 -13.66
CA GLU A 113 -7.26 4.08 -14.87
C GLU A 113 -6.99 2.59 -14.59
N ILE A 114 -6.37 2.26 -13.45
CA ILE A 114 -6.20 0.87 -13.01
C ILE A 114 -7.55 0.19 -12.77
N ALA A 115 -8.51 0.88 -12.13
CA ALA A 115 -9.84 0.35 -11.87
C ALA A 115 -10.58 0.01 -13.17
N ASP A 116 -10.48 0.88 -14.18
CA ASP A 116 -11.03 0.61 -15.51
C ASP A 116 -10.31 -0.60 -16.14
N MET A 117 -8.97 -0.59 -16.14
CA MET A 117 -8.15 -1.65 -16.73
C MET A 117 -8.35 -3.03 -16.07
N ASP A 118 -8.59 -3.11 -14.76
CA ASP A 118 -8.83 -4.39 -14.06
C ASP A 118 -10.04 -5.15 -14.64
N VAL A 119 -10.99 -4.44 -15.27
CA VAL A 119 -12.18 -5.06 -15.88
C VAL A 119 -11.89 -5.71 -17.24
N TYR A 120 -10.95 -5.17 -18.04
CA TYR A 120 -10.80 -5.53 -19.46
C TYR A 120 -9.36 -5.72 -19.95
N SER A 121 -8.36 -5.48 -19.11
CA SER A 121 -6.93 -5.48 -19.48
C SER A 121 -6.16 -6.58 -18.76
N SER A 122 -4.88 -6.73 -19.10
CA SER A 122 -4.00 -7.70 -18.47
C SER A 122 -3.25 -7.09 -17.28
N LEU A 123 -2.90 -7.93 -16.30
CA LEU A 123 -2.01 -7.53 -15.19
C LEU A 123 -0.67 -6.97 -15.67
N ARG A 124 -0.20 -7.36 -16.86
CA ARG A 124 1.01 -6.83 -17.46
C ARG A 124 0.86 -5.36 -17.82
N ASP A 125 -0.28 -4.96 -18.36
CA ASP A 125 -0.53 -3.58 -18.78
C ASP A 125 -0.73 -2.67 -17.57
N ILE A 126 -1.46 -3.15 -16.55
CA ILE A 126 -1.58 -2.49 -15.25
C ILE A 126 -0.19 -2.27 -14.64
N ASN A 127 0.68 -3.29 -14.62
CA ASN A 127 2.06 -3.16 -14.16
C ASN A 127 2.90 -2.17 -15.00
N GLY A 128 2.61 -2.05 -16.30
CA GLY A 128 3.26 -1.07 -17.18
C GLY A 128 2.90 0.37 -16.81
N LEU A 129 1.62 0.62 -16.51
CA LEU A 129 1.11 1.90 -16.04
C LEU A 129 1.74 2.27 -14.69
N ILE A 130 1.69 1.36 -13.70
CA ILE A 130 2.25 1.60 -12.37
C ILE A 130 3.77 1.83 -12.44
N ARG A 131 4.49 1.09 -13.30
CA ARG A 131 5.94 1.31 -13.50
C ARG A 131 6.23 2.72 -13.99
N THR A 132 5.45 3.22 -14.94
CA THR A 132 5.62 4.57 -15.47
C THR A 132 5.38 5.60 -14.37
N ALA A 133 4.31 5.44 -13.59
CA ALA A 133 4.03 6.28 -12.43
C ALA A 133 5.16 6.24 -11.39
N TYR A 134 5.72 5.05 -11.09
CA TYR A 134 6.82 4.89 -10.13
C TYR A 134 8.10 5.61 -10.55
N ILE A 135 8.44 5.55 -11.84
CA ILE A 135 9.62 6.27 -12.37
C ILE A 135 9.41 7.78 -12.25
N SER A 136 8.23 8.29 -12.62
CA SER A 136 7.90 9.72 -12.49
C SER A 136 7.90 10.18 -11.02
N PHE A 137 7.29 9.41 -10.12
CA PHE A 137 7.30 9.69 -8.69
C PHE A 137 8.71 9.85 -8.13
N ASN A 138 9.63 8.93 -8.48
CA ASN A 138 11.02 9.02 -8.03
C ASN A 138 11.75 10.23 -8.61
N ASN A 139 11.46 10.63 -9.86
CA ASN A 139 12.06 11.81 -10.46
C ASN A 139 11.56 13.12 -9.84
N ASP A 140 10.29 13.16 -9.42
CA ASP A 140 9.69 14.34 -8.76
C ASP A 140 10.15 14.50 -7.29
N MET A 141 10.70 13.44 -6.70
CA MET A 141 11.25 13.42 -5.32
C MET A 141 12.74 13.81 -5.24
N VAL A 142 13.42 13.98 -6.40
CA VAL A 142 14.84 14.38 -6.52
C VAL A 142 14.94 15.87 -6.82
#